data_AF-A0A5C4SZQ2-F1
#
_entry.id   AF-A0A5C4SZQ2-F1
#
_cell.length_a   1.000
_cell.length_b   1.000
_cell.length_c   1.000
_cell.angle_alpha   90.00
_cell.angle_beta   90.00
_cell.angle_gamma   90.00
#
_symmetry.space_group_name_H-M   'P 1'
#
loop_
_entity.id
_entity.type
_entity.pdbx_description
1 polymer ?
#
loop_
_entity_poly.entity_id
_entity_poly.type
_entity_poly.pdbx_seq_one_letter_code
_entity_poly.pdbx_strand_id
1 'polypeptide(L)'
;MRKTKIVCTMGPACDSVDVLKQMIAAGMNVARLNMAHGSLEDHAARIGRVRQAAGEMGAYVAVLMDIKGPEVRIGMLAEPSYELAENDRFILTTETITGDGRRVSVNYPELPRDVRAGSTILIDDGLIELVVEQAEGTEVVCRVVNGGKLKPRKGVNLPGIRTSLPGVTERDVLHIGFGVEQKVDIIAASFVRKAADIVQIRELLEQHGAEHIRIISKIENEEGVDNLSEILEVSDGIMVARGDLGVEIPVEDVPLVQKRMIRACNAAGKPVITATHMLESMQINPRPTRAEASDVSNAVLDGSDAVMLSGETAAGKYPVESVATMARIAEKTETILPYRESFEQKIRLHPTNVTEVISQSVVGASLDLEPKAILTPTESGFTARMVSKYRPKVPIIAVTTNESVMGGLCLVWGVIPVKGEPAPTTDEMLESSLQSAVKSGALSPGDAVIVSAGVPVGRSGATNLMKIVEAPA
;
A
#
# COMPACT_ATOMS: atom_id res chain seq x y z
N MET A 1 8.17 11.64 -17.51
CA MET A 1 6.89 11.46 -16.78
C MET A 1 7.09 10.33 -15.79
N ARG A 2 6.89 10.61 -14.50
CA ARG A 2 7.07 9.65 -13.40
C ARG A 2 6.26 8.37 -13.57
N LYS A 3 6.81 7.23 -13.15
CA LYS A 3 6.16 5.92 -13.19
C LYS A 3 5.70 5.44 -11.81
N THR A 4 6.60 5.47 -10.82
CA THR A 4 6.32 5.07 -9.43
C THR A 4 5.32 6.05 -8.80
N LYS A 5 4.26 5.50 -8.21
CA LYS A 5 3.13 6.24 -7.64
C LYS A 5 3.46 6.77 -6.25
N ILE A 6 2.76 7.83 -5.84
CA ILE A 6 2.92 8.42 -4.50
C ILE A 6 1.59 8.33 -3.75
N VAL A 7 1.65 7.67 -2.59
CA VAL A 7 0.57 7.60 -1.60
C VAL A 7 0.85 8.63 -0.52
N CYS A 8 -0.11 9.51 -0.22
CA CYS A 8 0.04 10.54 0.80
C CYS A 8 -0.97 10.31 1.91
N THR A 9 -0.53 10.27 3.17
CA THR A 9 -1.45 10.19 4.31
C THR A 9 -2.08 11.55 4.56
N MET A 10 -3.41 11.57 4.64
CA MET A 10 -4.19 12.77 4.92
C MET A 10 -4.20 13.09 6.40
N GLY A 11 -4.22 14.39 6.73
CA GLY A 11 -4.28 14.87 8.09
C GLY A 11 -4.32 16.40 8.16
N PRO A 12 -4.22 16.98 9.38
CA PRO A 12 -4.36 18.41 9.61
C PRO A 12 -3.48 19.31 8.73
N ALA A 13 -2.28 18.87 8.36
CA ALA A 13 -1.36 19.66 7.54
C ALA A 13 -1.81 19.81 6.07
N CYS A 14 -2.70 18.94 5.58
CA CYS A 14 -3.16 18.94 4.20
C CYS A 14 -4.69 18.93 4.08
N ASP A 15 -5.41 19.41 5.10
CA ASP A 15 -6.88 19.34 5.15
C ASP A 15 -7.58 20.38 4.25
N SER A 16 -6.87 21.34 3.64
CA SER A 16 -7.46 22.34 2.74
C SER A 16 -7.42 21.94 1.26
N VAL A 17 -8.43 22.34 0.50
CA VAL A 17 -8.53 22.04 -0.95
C VAL A 17 -7.34 22.62 -1.72
N ASP A 18 -6.86 23.81 -1.36
CA ASP A 18 -5.72 24.43 -2.04
C ASP A 18 -4.41 23.68 -1.81
N VAL A 19 -4.18 23.16 -0.60
CA VAL A 19 -3.00 22.32 -0.32
C VAL A 19 -3.12 20.99 -1.05
N LEU A 20 -4.31 20.38 -1.06
CA LEU A 20 -4.56 19.14 -1.82
C LEU A 20 -4.29 19.34 -3.31
N LYS A 21 -4.73 20.45 -3.92
CA LYS A 21 -4.40 20.78 -5.31
C LYS A 21 -2.90 20.87 -5.55
N GLN A 22 -2.17 21.52 -4.65
CA GLN A 22 -0.71 21.60 -4.72
C GLN A 22 -0.06 20.23 -4.60
N MET A 23 -0.55 19.35 -3.71
CA MET A 23 -0.08 17.99 -3.58
C MET A 23 -0.37 17.14 -4.84
N ILE A 24 -1.55 17.29 -5.44
CA ILE A 24 -1.91 16.64 -6.71
C ILE A 24 -0.96 17.09 -7.82
N ALA A 25 -0.75 18.41 -7.96
CA ALA A 25 0.20 18.96 -8.92
C ALA A 25 1.65 18.51 -8.66
N ALA A 26 2.03 18.33 -7.40
CA ALA A 26 3.34 17.81 -6.99
C ALA A 26 3.49 16.29 -7.24
N GLY A 27 2.41 15.56 -7.47
CA GLY A 27 2.43 14.15 -7.85
C GLY A 27 1.66 13.19 -6.95
N MET A 28 0.79 13.64 -6.04
CA MET A 28 -0.05 12.72 -5.28
C MET A 28 -0.95 11.88 -6.20
N ASN A 29 -0.93 10.55 -6.05
CA ASN A 29 -1.77 9.62 -6.82
C ASN A 29 -2.87 8.99 -5.96
N VAL A 30 -2.60 8.81 -4.66
CA VAL A 30 -3.50 8.15 -3.72
C VAL A 30 -3.51 8.91 -2.40
N ALA A 31 -4.70 9.19 -1.88
CA ALA A 31 -4.92 9.76 -0.56
C ALA A 31 -5.20 8.64 0.45
N ARG A 32 -4.28 8.43 1.41
CA ARG A 32 -4.42 7.45 2.49
C ARG A 32 -5.13 8.08 3.69
N LEU A 33 -6.17 7.42 4.17
CA LEU A 33 -6.85 7.73 5.43
C LEU A 33 -6.44 6.69 6.47
N ASN A 34 -5.75 7.12 7.51
CA ASN A 34 -5.36 6.25 8.61
C ASN A 34 -6.51 6.14 9.62
N MET A 35 -7.23 5.01 9.63
CA MET A 35 -8.40 4.80 10.48
C MET A 35 -8.03 4.52 11.95
N ALA A 36 -6.75 4.43 12.29
CA ALA A 36 -6.31 4.39 13.68
C ALA A 36 -6.56 5.71 14.42
N HIS A 37 -6.68 6.82 13.68
CA HIS A 37 -6.91 8.17 14.21
C HIS A 37 -8.11 8.84 13.53
N GLY A 38 -8.65 9.88 14.17
CA GLY A 38 -9.78 10.65 13.65
C GLY A 38 -11.13 9.93 13.77
N SER A 39 -12.21 10.71 13.67
CA SER A 39 -13.57 10.19 13.60
C SER A 39 -13.96 9.83 12.17
N LEU A 40 -15.02 9.04 12.00
CA LEU A 40 -15.58 8.76 10.66
C LEU A 40 -16.06 10.05 9.96
N GLU A 41 -16.56 11.02 10.72
CA GLU A 41 -16.97 12.33 10.20
C GLU A 41 -15.79 13.12 9.62
N ASP A 42 -14.66 13.15 10.35
CA ASP A 42 -13.43 13.80 9.86
C ASP A 42 -12.94 13.16 8.55
N HIS A 43 -12.99 11.82 8.48
CA HIS A 43 -12.59 11.08 7.29
C HIS A 43 -13.53 11.34 6.11
N ALA A 44 -14.84 11.38 6.32
CA ALA A 44 -15.81 11.72 5.27
C ALA A 44 -15.57 13.13 4.72
N ALA A 45 -15.29 14.11 5.59
CA ALA A 45 -14.95 15.47 5.18
C ALA A 45 -13.66 15.51 4.34
N ARG A 46 -12.62 14.75 4.73
CA ARG A 46 -11.37 14.63 3.97
C ARG A 46 -11.58 14.02 2.59
N ILE A 47 -12.37 12.95 2.50
CA ILE A 47 -12.73 12.30 1.21
C ILE A 47 -13.40 13.32 0.29
N GLY A 48 -14.35 14.10 0.81
CA GLY A 48 -15.02 15.16 0.06
C GLY A 48 -14.04 16.18 -0.51
N ARG A 49 -13.08 16.66 0.29
CA ARG A 49 -12.08 17.65 -0.15
C ARG A 49 -11.08 17.08 -1.15
N VAL A 50 -10.66 15.82 -0.99
CA VAL A 50 -9.79 15.13 -1.96
C VAL A 50 -10.48 15.03 -3.31
N ARG A 51 -11.73 14.58 -3.34
CA ARG A 51 -12.53 14.47 -4.58
C ARG A 51 -12.77 15.83 -5.23
N GLN A 52 -13.06 16.86 -4.43
CA GLN A 52 -13.20 18.23 -4.92
C GLN A 52 -11.89 18.73 -5.57
N ALA A 53 -10.77 18.63 -4.86
CA ALA A 53 -9.47 19.05 -5.38
C ALA A 53 -9.09 18.30 -6.67
N ALA A 54 -9.32 16.98 -6.70
CA ALA A 54 -9.06 16.15 -7.88
C ALA A 54 -9.93 16.56 -9.08
N GLY A 55 -11.23 16.76 -8.87
CA GLY A 55 -12.17 17.20 -9.90
C GLY A 55 -11.82 18.58 -10.47
N GLU A 56 -11.47 19.54 -9.62
CA GLU A 56 -11.04 20.89 -10.04
C GLU A 56 -9.71 20.89 -10.81
N MET A 57 -8.87 19.87 -10.62
CA MET A 57 -7.60 19.69 -11.32
C MET A 57 -7.72 18.81 -12.58
N GLY A 58 -8.89 18.26 -12.88
CA GLY A 58 -9.07 17.27 -13.95
C GLY A 58 -8.25 16.00 -13.73
N ALA A 59 -7.93 15.68 -12.47
CA ALA A 59 -7.12 14.54 -12.07
C ALA A 59 -7.99 13.47 -11.40
N TYR A 60 -7.49 12.24 -11.38
CA TYR A 60 -8.07 11.17 -10.58
C TYR A 60 -7.10 10.79 -9.45
N VAL A 61 -7.58 10.88 -8.21
CA VAL A 61 -6.83 10.50 -7.00
C VAL A 61 -7.63 9.43 -6.28
N ALA A 62 -7.03 8.25 -6.11
CA ALA A 62 -7.70 7.17 -5.39
C ALA A 62 -7.71 7.44 -3.89
N VAL A 63 -8.74 6.94 -3.20
CA VAL A 63 -8.83 6.95 -1.75
C VAL A 63 -8.49 5.56 -1.21
N LEU A 64 -7.44 5.49 -0.40
CA LEU A 64 -7.01 4.30 0.32
C LEU A 64 -7.39 4.43 1.79
N MET A 65 -8.18 3.50 2.31
CA MET A 65 -8.52 3.41 3.72
C MET A 65 -7.63 2.38 4.41
N ASP A 66 -6.79 2.81 5.34
CA ASP A 66 -5.90 1.95 6.12
C ASP A 66 -6.61 1.58 7.42
N ILE A 67 -7.13 0.35 7.48
CA ILE A 67 -7.86 -0.17 8.64
C ILE A 67 -6.89 -0.65 9.71
N LYS A 68 -7.27 -0.49 10.97
CA LYS A 68 -6.36 -0.63 12.09
C LYS A 68 -5.92 -2.08 12.33
N GLY A 69 -6.81 -3.05 12.09
CA GLY A 69 -6.51 -4.45 12.33
C GLY A 69 -6.44 -4.83 13.81
N PRO A 70 -6.17 -6.11 14.10
CA PRO A 70 -6.00 -6.63 15.45
C PRO A 70 -4.66 -6.14 16.04
N GLU A 71 -4.68 -5.50 17.21
CA GLU A 71 -3.47 -4.99 17.87
C GLU A 71 -3.51 -5.31 19.36
N VAL A 72 -2.38 -5.77 19.89
CA VAL A 72 -2.20 -5.99 21.32
C VAL A 72 -1.73 -4.69 21.98
N ARG A 73 -2.33 -4.35 23.12
CA ARG A 73 -2.07 -3.13 23.89
C ARG A 73 -2.17 -3.41 25.37
N ILE A 74 -1.35 -2.69 26.14
CA ILE A 74 -1.53 -2.62 27.59
C ILE A 74 -2.73 -1.74 27.96
N GLY A 75 -3.28 -1.94 29.15
CA GLY A 75 -4.43 -1.20 29.64
C GLY A 75 -4.10 0.17 30.22
N MET A 76 -4.97 0.61 31.13
CA MET A 76 -4.80 1.86 31.86
C MET A 76 -3.77 1.69 32.99
N LEU A 77 -3.09 2.78 33.31
CA LEU A 77 -2.16 2.87 34.44
C LEU A 77 -2.78 3.77 35.51
N ALA A 78 -2.47 3.50 36.78
CA ALA A 78 -2.95 4.33 37.90
C ALA A 78 -2.29 5.73 37.89
N GLU A 79 -1.06 5.81 37.38
CA GLU A 79 -0.34 7.07 37.15
C GLU A 79 -0.17 7.33 35.64
N PRO A 80 0.14 8.57 35.22
CA PRO A 80 0.37 8.89 33.81
C PRO A 80 1.46 8.05 33.15
N SER A 81 2.43 7.56 33.94
CA SER A 81 3.50 6.68 33.51
C SER A 81 4.23 6.06 34.70
N TYR A 82 4.90 4.93 34.47
CA TYR A 82 5.87 4.33 35.39
C TYR A 82 7.22 4.18 34.69
N GLU A 83 8.31 4.22 35.45
CA GLU A 83 9.65 3.87 34.95
C GLU A 83 9.91 2.40 35.30
N LEU A 84 10.23 1.59 34.31
CA LEU A 84 10.65 0.20 34.50
C LEU A 84 12.17 0.14 34.42
N ALA A 85 12.83 -0.40 35.44
CA ALA A 85 14.28 -0.57 35.43
C ALA A 85 14.67 -1.93 34.86
N GLU A 86 15.88 -2.01 34.30
CA GLU A 86 16.45 -3.27 33.86
C GLU A 86 16.51 -4.29 35.00
N ASN A 87 16.18 -5.55 34.70
CA ASN A 87 16.05 -6.67 35.62
C ASN A 87 14.87 -6.60 36.60
N ASP A 88 14.00 -5.59 36.52
CA ASP A 88 12.75 -5.61 37.28
C ASP A 88 11.86 -6.78 36.84
N ARG A 89 11.09 -7.29 37.80
CA ARG A 89 10.02 -8.26 37.54
C ARG A 89 8.74 -7.50 37.20
N PHE A 90 8.17 -7.78 36.04
CA PHE A 90 6.97 -7.13 35.54
C PHE A 90 5.95 -8.17 35.05
N ILE A 91 4.66 -7.94 35.30
CA ILE A 91 3.60 -8.91 35.02
C ILE A 91 2.61 -8.30 34.01
N LEU A 92 2.42 -9.00 32.90
CA LEU A 92 1.29 -8.76 32.00
C LEU A 92 0.15 -9.69 32.40
N THR A 93 -1.05 -9.16 32.60
CA THR A 93 -2.22 -9.97 32.96
C THR A 93 -3.38 -9.79 31.99
N THR A 94 -4.12 -10.86 31.71
CA THR A 94 -5.36 -10.81 30.92
C THR A 94 -6.56 -10.31 31.72
N GLU A 95 -6.40 -10.09 33.03
CA GLU A 95 -7.43 -9.50 33.87
C GLU A 95 -7.57 -8.00 33.60
N THR A 96 -8.80 -7.51 33.54
CA THR A 96 -9.08 -6.08 33.41
C THR A 96 -8.77 -5.37 34.73
N ILE A 97 -7.59 -4.76 34.81
CA ILE A 97 -7.13 -3.98 35.97
C ILE A 97 -6.61 -2.61 35.52
N THR A 98 -6.59 -1.66 36.46
CA THR A 98 -5.73 -0.47 36.40
C THR A 98 -4.34 -0.88 36.85
N GLY A 99 -3.38 -0.86 35.94
CA GLY A 99 -2.01 -1.32 36.19
C GLY A 99 -1.13 -0.32 36.90
N ASP A 100 0.04 -0.81 37.33
CA ASP A 100 1.10 -0.04 37.98
C ASP A 100 2.49 -0.41 37.43
N GLY A 101 3.57 0.00 38.10
CA GLY A 101 4.94 -0.32 37.74
C GLY A 101 5.34 -1.80 37.93
N ARG A 102 4.43 -2.68 38.33
CA ARG A 102 4.68 -4.12 38.55
C ARG A 102 3.74 -5.03 37.77
N ARG A 103 2.48 -4.61 37.56
CA ARG A 103 1.45 -5.43 36.92
C ARG A 103 0.56 -4.56 36.05
N VAL A 104 0.34 -4.94 34.79
CA VAL A 104 -0.57 -4.23 33.88
C VAL A 104 -1.43 -5.19 33.08
N SER A 105 -2.66 -4.75 32.78
CA SER A 105 -3.57 -5.50 31.91
C SER A 105 -3.10 -5.48 30.45
N VAL A 106 -3.39 -6.54 29.71
CA VAL A 106 -3.19 -6.64 28.25
C VAL A 106 -4.49 -7.09 27.59
N ASN A 107 -4.85 -6.47 26.46
CA ASN A 107 -6.11 -6.76 25.74
C ASN A 107 -6.06 -8.04 24.88
N TYR A 108 -5.23 -9.02 25.26
CA TYR A 108 -5.06 -10.27 24.53
C TYR A 108 -5.21 -11.49 25.46
N PRO A 109 -6.44 -12.02 25.61
CA PRO A 109 -6.73 -13.12 26.54
C PRO A 109 -5.92 -14.40 26.30
N GLU A 110 -5.50 -14.65 25.06
CA GLU A 110 -4.74 -15.82 24.66
C GLU A 110 -3.23 -15.66 24.90
N LEU A 111 -2.75 -14.48 25.32
CA LEU A 111 -1.31 -14.22 25.53
C LEU A 111 -0.62 -15.29 26.39
N PRO A 112 -1.14 -15.70 27.57
CA PRO A 112 -0.46 -16.72 28.39
C PRO A 112 -0.35 -18.09 27.71
N ARG A 113 -1.15 -18.37 26.68
CA ARG A 113 -1.12 -19.63 25.92
C ARG A 113 -0.16 -19.58 24.74
N ASP A 114 -0.01 -18.41 24.14
CA ASP A 114 0.80 -18.22 22.93
C ASP A 114 2.28 -17.97 23.23
N VAL A 115 2.59 -17.51 24.46
CA VAL A 115 3.99 -17.28 24.89
C VAL A 115 4.54 -18.46 25.70
N ARG A 116 5.87 -18.58 25.70
CA ARG A 116 6.62 -19.55 26.52
C ARG A 116 7.80 -18.88 27.22
N ALA A 117 8.36 -19.52 28.24
CA ALA A 117 9.59 -19.04 28.86
C ALA A 117 10.68 -18.80 27.80
N GLY A 118 11.35 -17.65 27.89
CA GLY A 118 12.33 -17.17 26.90
C GLY A 118 11.74 -16.39 25.73
N SER A 119 10.41 -16.26 25.60
CA SER A 119 9.81 -15.42 24.55
C SER A 119 10.06 -13.94 24.82
N THR A 120 10.26 -13.16 23.77
CA THR A 120 10.41 -11.71 23.85
C THR A 120 9.05 -11.03 23.71
N ILE A 121 8.79 -10.02 24.53
CA ILE A 121 7.64 -9.14 24.43
C ILE A 121 8.16 -7.70 24.39
N LEU A 122 7.71 -6.94 23.41
CA LEU A 122 8.10 -5.55 23.23
C LEU A 122 6.92 -4.64 23.54
N ILE A 123 7.17 -3.49 24.16
CA ILE A 123 6.15 -2.48 24.47
C ILE A 123 6.59 -1.11 23.93
N ASP A 124 5.64 -0.37 23.37
CA ASP A 124 5.85 0.96 22.80
C ASP A 124 6.89 0.94 21.67
N ASP A 125 6.60 0.16 20.61
CA ASP A 125 7.41 0.03 19.40
C ASP A 125 8.85 -0.43 19.67
N GLY A 126 9.01 -1.33 20.64
CA GLY A 126 10.33 -1.86 21.03
C GLY A 126 11.10 -1.01 22.04
N LEU A 127 10.53 0.09 22.54
CA LEU A 127 11.19 0.93 23.55
C LEU A 127 11.49 0.14 24.83
N ILE A 128 10.55 -0.69 25.28
CA ILE A 128 10.70 -1.56 26.45
C ILE A 128 10.74 -3.00 25.96
N GLU A 129 11.74 -3.75 26.41
CA GLU A 129 11.91 -5.17 26.09
C GLU A 129 11.73 -6.01 27.35
N LEU A 130 10.88 -7.01 27.25
CA LEU A 130 10.59 -7.98 28.29
C LEU A 130 10.94 -9.39 27.79
N VAL A 131 11.45 -10.23 28.68
CA VAL A 131 11.60 -11.67 28.41
C VAL A 131 10.71 -12.44 29.38
N VAL A 132 9.88 -13.32 28.84
CA VAL A 132 8.95 -14.14 29.61
C VAL A 132 9.75 -15.15 30.45
N GLU A 133 9.49 -15.16 31.76
CA GLU A 133 10.03 -16.17 32.68
C GLU A 133 9.04 -17.32 32.87
N GLN A 134 7.75 -17.00 33.01
CA GLN A 134 6.67 -17.96 33.23
C GLN A 134 5.35 -17.39 32.73
N ALA A 135 4.49 -18.25 32.18
CA ALA A 135 3.10 -17.93 31.86
C ALA A 135 2.19 -18.96 32.52
N GLU A 136 1.26 -18.52 33.37
CA GLU A 136 0.33 -19.38 34.09
C GLU A 136 -0.99 -18.66 34.36
N GLY A 137 -2.11 -19.36 34.11
CA GLY A 137 -3.44 -18.79 34.32
C GLY A 137 -3.66 -17.53 33.46
N THR A 138 -3.84 -16.41 34.13
CA THR A 138 -4.06 -15.08 33.51
C THR A 138 -2.80 -14.22 33.50
N GLU A 139 -1.65 -14.72 33.97
CA GLU A 139 -0.45 -13.93 34.17
C GLU A 139 0.73 -14.41 33.33
N VAL A 140 1.46 -13.45 32.77
CA VAL A 140 2.74 -13.62 32.11
C VAL A 140 3.78 -12.83 32.89
N VAL A 141 4.59 -13.56 33.66
CA VAL A 141 5.69 -13.02 34.44
C VAL A 141 6.88 -12.82 33.52
N CYS A 142 7.40 -11.60 33.49
CA CYS A 142 8.53 -11.22 32.67
C CYS A 142 9.63 -10.56 33.50
N ARG A 143 10.85 -10.64 32.99
CA ARG A 143 11.98 -9.81 33.40
C ARG A 143 12.18 -8.70 32.38
N VAL A 144 12.36 -7.47 32.85
CA VAL A 144 12.70 -6.32 32.01
C VAL A 144 14.15 -6.47 31.53
N VAL A 145 14.36 -6.49 30.22
CA VAL A 145 15.69 -6.52 29.58
C VAL A 145 16.12 -5.12 29.16
N ASN A 146 15.21 -4.36 28.57
CA ASN A 146 15.42 -2.94 28.30
C ASN A 146 14.31 -2.15 28.98
N GLY A 147 14.70 -1.33 29.95
CA GLY A 147 13.80 -0.51 30.74
C GLY A 147 13.32 0.74 29.99
N GLY A 148 12.42 1.48 30.61
CA GLY A 148 11.95 2.75 30.09
C GLY A 148 10.62 3.20 30.65
N LYS A 149 10.13 4.30 30.09
CA LYS A 149 8.91 4.96 30.54
C LYS A 149 7.66 4.30 29.98
N LEU A 150 7.01 3.46 30.77
CA LEU A 150 5.72 2.84 30.47
C LEU A 150 4.59 3.88 30.52
N LYS A 151 3.80 3.97 29.45
CA LYS A 151 2.62 4.84 29.35
C LYS A 151 1.36 3.99 29.12
N PRO A 152 0.15 4.48 29.42
CA PRO A 152 -1.07 3.69 29.22
C PRO A 152 -1.33 3.46 27.72
N ARG A 153 -2.03 2.36 27.39
CA ARG A 153 -2.52 2.05 26.03
C ARG A 153 -1.44 1.90 24.95
N LYS A 154 -0.20 1.62 25.34
CA LYS A 154 0.90 1.36 24.40
C LYS A 154 0.76 0.00 23.72
N GLY A 155 1.22 -0.06 22.47
CA GLY A 155 1.27 -1.28 21.67
C GLY A 155 2.17 -2.32 22.31
N VAL A 156 1.82 -3.59 22.10
CA VAL A 156 2.59 -4.75 22.50
C VAL A 156 2.87 -5.57 21.26
N ASN A 157 4.13 -5.88 21.02
CA ASN A 157 4.61 -6.65 19.89
C ASN A 157 5.15 -7.99 20.40
N LEU A 158 5.00 -9.04 19.59
CA LEU A 158 5.26 -10.42 20.00
C LEU A 158 6.18 -11.12 18.97
N PRO A 159 7.46 -10.70 18.85
CA PRO A 159 8.38 -11.24 17.86
C PRO A 159 8.51 -12.76 17.94
N GLY A 160 8.43 -13.44 16.79
CA GLY A 160 8.55 -14.89 16.70
C GLY A 160 7.37 -15.68 17.28
N ILE A 161 6.28 -15.02 17.67
CA ILE A 161 5.08 -15.67 18.22
C ILE A 161 3.95 -15.63 17.19
N ARG A 162 3.40 -16.80 16.84
CA ARG A 162 2.19 -16.91 16.03
C ARG A 162 0.97 -16.65 16.89
N THR A 163 0.28 -15.55 16.62
CA THR A 163 -0.83 -15.09 17.45
C THR A 163 -2.16 -15.68 16.99
N SER A 164 -3.02 -16.01 17.94
CA SER A 164 -4.40 -16.46 17.75
C SER A 164 -5.42 -15.33 17.52
N LEU A 165 -4.96 -14.08 17.33
CA LEU A 165 -5.83 -12.93 17.06
C LEU A 165 -6.73 -13.16 15.83
N PRO A 166 -7.97 -12.65 15.82
CA PRO A 166 -8.84 -12.71 14.64
C PRO A 166 -8.26 -11.87 13.50
N GLY A 167 -8.54 -12.24 12.24
CA GLY A 167 -8.06 -11.50 11.06
C GLY A 167 -8.75 -10.14 10.87
N VAL A 168 -10.00 -10.02 11.34
CA VAL A 168 -10.82 -8.80 11.25
C VAL A 168 -11.47 -8.55 12.61
N THR A 169 -11.39 -7.31 13.11
CA THR A 169 -12.05 -6.90 14.35
C THR A 169 -13.46 -6.33 14.10
N GLU A 170 -14.30 -6.23 15.12
CA GLU A 170 -15.62 -5.55 15.01
C GLU A 170 -15.47 -4.10 14.52
N ARG A 171 -14.41 -3.41 14.94
CA ARG A 171 -14.08 -2.06 14.48
C ARG A 171 -13.73 -2.05 12.99
N ASP A 172 -13.00 -3.05 12.51
CA ASP A 172 -12.67 -3.15 11.09
C ASP A 172 -13.92 -3.41 10.25
N VAL A 173 -14.87 -4.23 10.72
CA VAL A 173 -16.18 -4.42 10.05
C VAL A 173 -16.91 -3.09 9.89
N LEU A 174 -16.97 -2.28 10.97
CA LEU A 174 -17.57 -0.94 10.92
C LEU A 174 -16.85 0.00 9.95
N HIS A 175 -15.51 -0.01 9.97
CA HIS A 175 -14.71 0.80 9.04
C HIS A 175 -14.89 0.36 7.58
N ILE A 176 -14.94 -0.94 7.30
CA ILE A 176 -15.17 -1.47 5.95
C ILE A 176 -16.55 -1.03 5.44
N GLY A 177 -17.59 -1.14 6.27
CA GLY A 177 -18.93 -0.62 5.93
C GLY A 177 -18.92 0.88 5.61
N PHE A 178 -18.23 1.69 6.43
CA PHE A 178 -18.02 3.11 6.14
C PHE A 178 -17.26 3.34 4.82
N GLY A 179 -16.22 2.57 4.55
CA GLY A 179 -15.46 2.65 3.30
C GLY A 179 -16.32 2.37 2.07
N VAL A 180 -17.21 1.38 2.14
CA VAL A 180 -18.18 1.08 1.08
C VAL A 180 -19.14 2.25 0.88
N GLU A 181 -19.73 2.79 1.95
CA GLU A 181 -20.62 3.94 1.88
C GLU A 181 -19.94 5.16 1.24
N GLN A 182 -18.69 5.41 1.62
CA GLN A 182 -17.88 6.49 1.09
C GLN A 182 -17.29 6.20 -0.30
N LYS A 183 -17.48 4.99 -0.86
CA LYS A 183 -16.93 4.55 -2.15
C LYS A 183 -15.41 4.68 -2.23
N VAL A 184 -14.70 4.19 -1.21
CA VAL A 184 -13.23 4.14 -1.24
C VAL A 184 -12.76 3.17 -2.31
N ASP A 185 -11.56 3.38 -2.83
CA ASP A 185 -11.02 2.58 -3.93
C ASP A 185 -10.20 1.38 -3.44
N ILE A 186 -9.49 1.57 -2.31
CA ILE A 186 -8.58 0.58 -1.74
C ILE A 186 -8.78 0.50 -0.23
N ILE A 187 -8.68 -0.71 0.32
CA ILE A 187 -8.53 -0.99 1.75
C ILE A 187 -7.14 -1.59 1.98
N ALA A 188 -6.35 -0.97 2.85
CA ALA A 188 -5.12 -1.56 3.35
C ALA A 188 -5.39 -2.24 4.70
N ALA A 189 -5.21 -3.56 4.76
CA ALA A 189 -5.44 -4.37 5.94
C ALA A 189 -4.16 -4.50 6.76
N SER A 190 -4.20 -4.05 8.02
CA SER A 190 -3.06 -4.13 8.96
C SER A 190 -2.91 -5.53 9.57
N PHE A 191 -1.70 -5.86 10.00
CA PHE A 191 -1.31 -7.08 10.73
C PHE A 191 -1.74 -8.38 10.04
N VAL A 192 -1.67 -8.41 8.71
CA VAL A 192 -2.06 -9.58 7.91
C VAL A 192 -1.00 -10.67 8.07
N ARG A 193 -1.45 -11.85 8.51
CA ARG A 193 -0.57 -12.98 8.83
C ARG A 193 -0.83 -14.20 7.96
N LYS A 194 -2.04 -14.34 7.42
CA LYS A 194 -2.49 -15.53 6.69
C LYS A 194 -3.50 -15.17 5.61
N ALA A 195 -3.62 -16.03 4.61
CA ALA A 195 -4.60 -15.85 3.52
C ALA A 195 -6.04 -15.70 4.05
N ALA A 196 -6.38 -16.43 5.12
CA ALA A 196 -7.71 -16.38 5.72
C ALA A 196 -8.14 -14.98 6.20
N ASP A 197 -7.19 -14.13 6.63
CA ASP A 197 -7.50 -12.77 7.07
C ASP A 197 -8.04 -11.93 5.89
N ILE A 198 -7.49 -12.13 4.70
CA ILE A 198 -7.87 -11.42 3.48
C ILE A 198 -9.16 -11.98 2.88
N VAL A 199 -9.35 -13.29 2.95
CA VAL A 199 -10.61 -13.94 2.53
C VAL A 199 -11.78 -13.40 3.34
N GLN A 200 -11.64 -13.20 4.66
CA GLN A 200 -12.69 -12.61 5.49
C GLN A 200 -13.05 -11.18 5.06
N ILE A 201 -12.07 -10.34 4.74
CA ILE A 201 -12.31 -8.98 4.23
C ILE A 201 -13.00 -9.04 2.86
N ARG A 202 -12.60 -9.97 1.98
CA ARG A 202 -13.23 -10.16 0.67
C ARG A 202 -14.70 -10.54 0.81
N GLU A 203 -15.01 -11.53 1.65
CA GLU A 203 -16.39 -11.97 1.91
C GLU A 203 -17.24 -10.82 2.44
N LEU A 204 -16.70 -9.97 3.31
CA LEU A 204 -17.41 -8.79 3.80
C LEU A 204 -17.70 -7.77 2.68
N LEU A 205 -16.76 -7.55 1.77
CA LEU A 205 -16.96 -6.68 0.61
C LEU A 205 -18.00 -7.25 -0.36
N GLU A 206 -17.99 -8.57 -0.60
CA GLU A 206 -18.97 -9.28 -1.42
C GLU A 206 -20.38 -9.14 -0.85
N GLN A 207 -20.55 -9.27 0.48
CA GLN A 207 -21.84 -9.05 1.15
C GLN A 207 -22.41 -7.65 0.93
N HIS A 208 -21.55 -6.66 0.64
CA HIS A 208 -21.94 -5.28 0.37
C HIS A 208 -21.95 -4.93 -1.13
N GLY A 209 -21.72 -5.89 -2.04
CA GLY A 209 -21.61 -5.65 -3.48
C GLY A 209 -20.44 -4.74 -3.87
N ALA A 210 -19.37 -4.78 -3.08
CA ALA A 210 -18.21 -3.90 -3.20
C ALA A 210 -16.94 -4.66 -3.62
N GLU A 211 -17.07 -5.70 -4.46
CA GLU A 211 -15.93 -6.53 -4.89
C GLU A 211 -14.86 -5.75 -5.66
N HIS A 212 -15.24 -4.60 -6.21
CA HIS A 212 -14.36 -3.69 -6.95
C HIS A 212 -13.29 -3.03 -6.08
N ILE A 213 -13.52 -2.90 -4.76
CA ILE A 213 -12.56 -2.33 -3.82
C ILE A 213 -11.35 -3.26 -3.70
N ARG A 214 -10.15 -2.71 -3.86
CA ARG A 214 -8.90 -3.48 -3.82
C ARG A 214 -8.43 -3.70 -2.38
N ILE A 215 -7.90 -4.88 -2.07
CA ILE A 215 -7.30 -5.17 -0.76
C ILE A 215 -5.78 -5.21 -0.87
N ILE A 216 -5.11 -4.33 -0.13
CA ILE A 216 -3.66 -4.31 0.05
C ILE A 216 -3.33 -4.91 1.41
N SER A 217 -2.58 -6.01 1.46
CA SER A 217 -2.16 -6.59 2.74
C SER A 217 -0.90 -5.91 3.25
N LYS A 218 -0.95 -5.39 4.47
CA LYS A 218 0.23 -4.85 5.16
C LYS A 218 0.95 -6.01 5.85
N ILE A 219 2.19 -6.26 5.44
CA ILE A 219 3.05 -7.28 6.04
C ILE A 219 3.92 -6.58 7.08
N GLU A 220 3.67 -6.92 8.34
CA GLU A 220 4.15 -6.19 9.52
C GLU A 220 4.84 -7.10 10.54
N ASN A 221 4.85 -8.42 10.33
CA ASN A 221 5.50 -9.37 11.24
C ASN A 221 6.06 -10.59 10.50
N GLU A 222 6.79 -11.42 11.23
CA GLU A 222 7.46 -12.62 10.70
C GLU A 222 6.47 -13.62 10.09
N GLU A 223 5.32 -13.86 10.73
CA GLU A 223 4.30 -14.81 10.22
C GLU A 223 3.76 -14.38 8.84
N GLY A 224 3.50 -13.08 8.65
CA GLY A 224 3.09 -12.54 7.35
C GLY A 224 4.20 -12.65 6.29
N VAL A 225 5.48 -12.57 6.68
CA VAL A 225 6.62 -12.77 5.78
C VAL A 225 6.76 -14.22 5.37
N ASP A 226 6.58 -15.16 6.29
CA ASP A 226 6.60 -16.60 6.03
C ASP A 226 5.47 -17.02 5.08
N ASN A 227 4.27 -16.50 5.35
CA ASN A 227 3.05 -16.79 4.60
C ASN A 227 2.85 -15.87 3.38
N LEU A 228 3.87 -15.10 2.99
CA LEU A 228 3.77 -14.10 1.92
C LEU A 228 3.16 -14.67 0.63
N SER A 229 3.49 -15.91 0.27
CA SER A 229 3.02 -16.51 -0.99
C SER A 229 1.51 -16.74 -0.99
N GLU A 230 0.97 -17.31 0.08
CA GLU A 230 -0.48 -17.57 0.21
C GLU A 230 -1.28 -16.27 0.40
N ILE A 231 -0.73 -15.30 1.15
CA ILE A 231 -1.35 -13.98 1.30
C ILE A 231 -1.40 -13.29 -0.06
N LEU A 232 -0.26 -13.24 -0.77
CA LEU A 232 -0.18 -12.60 -2.07
C LEU A 232 -1.15 -13.23 -3.07
N GLU A 233 -1.45 -14.52 -3.00
CA GLU A 233 -2.42 -15.19 -3.89
C GLU A 233 -3.82 -14.58 -3.79
N VAL A 234 -4.29 -14.31 -2.56
CA VAL A 234 -5.65 -13.80 -2.28
C VAL A 234 -5.75 -12.28 -2.17
N SER A 235 -4.63 -11.56 -2.10
CA SER A 235 -4.61 -10.08 -2.04
C SER A 235 -4.61 -9.43 -3.43
N ASP A 236 -5.01 -8.16 -3.53
CA ASP A 236 -4.83 -7.38 -4.78
C ASP A 236 -3.43 -6.74 -4.87
N GLY A 237 -2.72 -6.64 -3.75
CA GLY A 237 -1.36 -6.11 -3.64
C GLY A 237 -0.84 -6.15 -2.20
N ILE A 238 0.39 -5.68 -1.99
CA ILE A 238 1.07 -5.71 -0.69
C ILE A 238 1.56 -4.32 -0.30
N MET A 239 1.56 -4.02 0.99
CA MET A 239 2.28 -2.89 1.57
C MET A 239 3.40 -3.42 2.48
N VAL A 240 4.63 -2.99 2.19
CA VAL A 240 5.82 -3.24 3.00
C VAL A 240 5.86 -2.16 4.09
N ALA A 241 5.32 -2.46 5.27
CA ALA A 241 5.23 -1.54 6.40
C ALA A 241 6.48 -1.67 7.29
N ARG A 242 7.55 -0.97 6.91
CA ARG A 242 8.91 -1.16 7.43
C ARG A 242 9.09 -0.75 8.89
N GLY A 243 8.30 0.22 9.36
CA GLY A 243 8.27 0.67 10.74
C GLY A 243 7.79 -0.46 11.66
N ASP A 244 6.57 -0.94 11.43
CA ASP A 244 5.99 -2.05 12.19
C ASP A 244 6.81 -3.34 12.04
N LEU A 245 7.23 -3.66 10.80
CA LEU A 245 8.06 -4.83 10.53
C LEU A 245 9.40 -4.78 11.27
N GLY A 246 10.04 -3.62 11.35
CA GLY A 246 11.32 -3.44 12.05
C GLY A 246 11.23 -3.57 13.58
N VAL A 247 10.03 -3.62 14.15
CA VAL A 247 9.81 -3.97 15.56
C VAL A 247 9.72 -5.49 15.74
N GLU A 248 9.13 -6.20 14.76
CA GLU A 248 8.83 -7.63 14.84
C GLU A 248 9.95 -8.55 14.32
N ILE A 249 10.83 -8.04 13.45
CA ILE A 249 12.01 -8.77 12.95
C ILE A 249 13.29 -7.95 13.13
N PRO A 250 14.48 -8.58 13.12
CA PRO A 250 15.75 -7.85 13.18
C PRO A 250 15.85 -6.77 12.10
N VAL A 251 16.29 -5.58 12.49
CA VAL A 251 16.34 -4.40 11.61
C VAL A 251 17.24 -4.62 10.39
N GLU A 252 18.29 -5.44 10.53
CA GLU A 252 19.18 -5.85 9.45
C GLU A 252 18.52 -6.76 8.40
N ASP A 253 17.43 -7.46 8.75
CA ASP A 253 16.69 -8.33 7.83
C ASP A 253 15.62 -7.58 7.03
N VAL A 254 15.11 -6.45 7.54
CA VAL A 254 14.05 -5.65 6.91
C VAL A 254 14.36 -5.31 5.44
N PRO A 255 15.57 -4.85 5.05
CA PRO A 255 15.87 -4.57 3.64
C PRO A 255 15.81 -5.81 2.74
N LEU A 256 16.19 -6.99 3.26
CA LEU A 256 16.15 -8.25 2.51
C LEU A 256 14.71 -8.69 2.30
N VAL A 257 13.89 -8.60 3.34
CA VAL A 257 12.47 -8.93 3.31
C VAL A 257 11.70 -7.97 2.38
N GLN A 258 11.98 -6.66 2.42
CA GLN A 258 11.43 -5.68 1.46
C GLN A 258 11.69 -6.12 0.02
N LYS A 259 12.95 -6.45 -0.33
CA LYS A 259 13.31 -6.90 -1.68
C LYS A 259 12.57 -8.18 -2.07
N ARG A 260 12.44 -9.14 -1.15
CA ARG A 260 11.67 -10.38 -1.38
C ARG A 260 10.21 -10.08 -1.68
N MET A 261 9.55 -9.24 -0.88
CA MET A 261 8.15 -8.86 -1.05
C MET A 261 7.90 -8.14 -2.38
N ILE A 262 8.74 -7.14 -2.70
CA ILE A 262 8.62 -6.39 -3.96
C ILE A 262 8.79 -7.32 -5.16
N ARG A 263 9.79 -8.22 -5.14
CA ARG A 263 10.00 -9.20 -6.22
C ARG A 263 8.81 -10.15 -6.38
N ALA A 264 8.24 -10.64 -5.29
CA ALA A 264 7.07 -11.52 -5.34
C ALA A 264 5.86 -10.81 -5.97
N CYS A 265 5.59 -9.57 -5.56
CA CYS A 265 4.52 -8.74 -6.14
C CYS A 265 4.74 -8.45 -7.61
N ASN A 266 5.97 -8.06 -7.98
CA ASN A 266 6.38 -7.83 -9.36
C ASN A 266 6.23 -9.10 -10.20
N ALA A 267 6.49 -10.28 -9.65
CA ALA A 267 6.30 -11.53 -10.37
C ALA A 267 4.81 -11.86 -10.57
N ALA A 268 3.97 -11.57 -9.58
CA ALA A 268 2.53 -11.77 -9.65
C ALA A 268 1.78 -10.69 -10.47
N GLY A 269 2.44 -9.58 -10.81
CA GLY A 269 1.78 -8.42 -11.42
C GLY A 269 0.77 -7.73 -10.50
N LYS A 270 1.01 -7.82 -9.19
CA LYS A 270 0.20 -7.17 -8.15
C LYS A 270 0.95 -5.95 -7.60
N PRO A 271 0.31 -4.78 -7.41
CA PRO A 271 0.99 -3.59 -6.93
C PRO A 271 1.62 -3.76 -5.55
N VAL A 272 2.76 -3.14 -5.33
CA VAL A 272 3.41 -3.07 -4.03
C VAL A 272 3.70 -1.63 -3.60
N ILE A 273 3.42 -1.33 -2.33
CA ILE A 273 3.67 -0.03 -1.70
C ILE A 273 4.83 -0.19 -0.72
N THR A 274 5.89 0.60 -0.88
CA THR A 274 6.93 0.73 0.15
C THR A 274 6.55 1.87 1.09
N ALA A 275 6.39 1.57 2.38
CA ALA A 275 5.77 2.45 3.36
C ALA A 275 6.63 2.67 4.61
N THR A 276 6.32 3.76 5.32
CA THR A 276 6.92 4.25 6.60
C THR A 276 8.41 4.62 6.49
N HIS A 277 8.89 5.57 7.29
CA HIS A 277 10.30 6.00 7.32
C HIS A 277 10.91 6.37 5.94
N MET A 278 10.13 6.99 5.06
CA MET A 278 10.61 7.36 3.72
C MET A 278 11.34 8.70 3.73
N LEU A 279 10.65 9.78 4.10
CA LEU A 279 11.21 11.14 4.19
C LEU A 279 10.90 11.75 5.57
N GLU A 280 10.97 10.94 6.63
CA GLU A 280 10.52 11.26 8.00
C GLU A 280 11.01 12.63 8.50
N SER A 281 12.27 12.97 8.25
CA SER A 281 12.87 14.24 8.65
C SER A 281 12.18 15.46 8.04
N MET A 282 11.43 15.29 6.95
CA MET A 282 10.68 16.36 6.29
C MET A 282 9.41 16.79 7.02
N GLN A 283 9.00 16.06 8.07
CA GLN A 283 7.98 16.57 8.99
C GLN A 283 8.39 17.89 9.63
N ILE A 284 9.69 18.07 9.88
CA ILE A 284 10.24 19.24 10.56
C ILE A 284 11.20 20.06 9.69
N ASN A 285 11.75 19.47 8.62
CA ASN A 285 12.74 20.10 7.74
C ASN A 285 12.22 20.26 6.30
N PRO A 286 12.61 21.31 5.57
CA PRO A 286 12.19 21.50 4.18
C PRO A 286 12.92 20.58 3.17
N ARG A 287 13.91 19.80 3.62
CA ARG A 287 14.71 18.89 2.79
C ARG A 287 15.00 17.60 3.56
N PRO A 288 15.06 16.45 2.88
CA PRO A 288 15.39 15.19 3.51
C PRO A 288 16.89 15.06 3.71
N THR A 289 17.27 14.06 4.51
CA THR A 289 18.64 13.60 4.62
C THR A 289 19.08 12.87 3.34
N ARG A 290 20.40 12.67 3.18
CA ARG A 290 20.95 11.85 2.09
C ARG A 290 20.56 10.38 2.22
N ALA A 291 20.41 9.89 3.46
CA ALA A 291 20.03 8.51 3.74
C ALA A 291 18.59 8.25 3.27
N GLU A 292 17.65 9.13 3.62
CA GLU A 292 16.25 9.07 3.15
C GLU A 292 16.14 9.14 1.63
N ALA A 293 16.88 10.05 0.99
CA ALA A 293 16.90 10.12 -0.48
C ALA A 293 17.44 8.83 -1.12
N SER A 294 18.47 8.22 -0.52
CA SER A 294 18.99 6.92 -0.96
C SER A 294 17.98 5.80 -0.74
N ASP A 295 17.25 5.81 0.37
CA ASP A 295 16.26 4.79 0.70
C ASP A 295 15.07 4.80 -0.27
N VAL A 296 14.51 5.98 -0.55
CA VAL A 296 13.48 6.16 -1.58
C VAL A 296 13.98 5.69 -2.95
N SER A 297 15.22 6.04 -3.31
CA SER A 297 15.82 5.59 -4.57
C SER A 297 15.93 4.06 -4.64
N ASN A 298 16.34 3.41 -3.55
CA ASN A 298 16.44 1.95 -3.49
C ASN A 298 15.06 1.28 -3.59
N ALA A 299 14.01 1.84 -2.97
CA ALA A 299 12.65 1.31 -3.12
C ALA A 299 12.17 1.35 -4.59
N VAL A 300 12.52 2.41 -5.32
CA VAL A 300 12.23 2.52 -6.76
C VAL A 300 13.04 1.50 -7.56
N LEU A 301 14.34 1.35 -7.28
CA LEU A 301 15.22 0.38 -7.96
C LEU A 301 14.82 -1.07 -7.68
N ASP A 302 14.36 -1.37 -6.47
CA ASP A 302 13.83 -2.69 -6.11
C ASP A 302 12.55 -3.02 -6.89
N GLY A 303 11.88 -1.99 -7.42
CA GLY A 303 10.75 -2.09 -8.34
C GLY A 303 9.40 -1.84 -7.68
N SER A 304 9.34 -1.04 -6.61
CA SER A 304 8.08 -0.67 -5.96
C SER A 304 7.15 0.07 -6.91
N ASP A 305 5.87 -0.33 -6.95
CA ASP A 305 4.86 0.36 -7.76
C ASP A 305 4.52 1.73 -7.18
N ALA A 306 4.49 1.82 -5.84
CA ALA A 306 4.22 3.04 -5.12
C ALA A 306 5.17 3.24 -3.92
N VAL A 307 5.34 4.50 -3.52
CA VAL A 307 6.03 4.93 -2.30
C VAL A 307 5.07 5.77 -1.46
N MET A 308 5.15 5.67 -0.13
CA MET A 308 4.16 6.27 0.77
C MET A 308 4.76 7.27 1.77
N LEU A 309 4.13 8.43 1.87
CA LEU A 309 4.35 9.44 2.91
C LEU A 309 3.32 9.26 4.04
N SER A 310 3.79 9.29 5.28
CA SER A 310 3.03 9.09 6.51
C SER A 310 2.86 10.42 7.25
N GLY A 311 3.64 10.65 8.32
CA GLY A 311 3.56 11.90 9.09
C GLY A 311 3.96 13.12 8.28
N GLU A 312 4.81 12.94 7.26
CA GLU A 312 5.33 14.00 6.38
C GLU A 312 4.21 14.85 5.76
N THR A 313 3.13 14.19 5.31
CA THR A 313 1.98 14.87 4.70
C THR A 313 0.81 15.06 5.66
N ALA A 314 0.66 14.18 6.65
CA ALA A 314 -0.49 14.21 7.54
C ALA A 314 -0.40 15.34 8.58
N ALA A 315 0.77 15.52 9.20
CA ALA A 315 0.98 16.47 10.30
C ALA A 315 2.29 17.29 10.17
N GLY A 316 3.12 16.99 9.18
CA GLY A 316 4.38 17.67 8.92
C GLY A 316 4.22 19.13 8.50
N LYS A 317 5.27 19.92 8.68
CA LYS A 317 5.33 21.34 8.30
C LYS A 317 5.43 21.57 6.79
N TYR A 318 5.86 20.56 6.04
CA TYR A 318 6.21 20.67 4.62
C TYR A 318 5.50 19.59 3.76
N PRO A 319 4.16 19.50 3.79
CA PRO A 319 3.43 18.42 3.12
C PRO A 319 3.63 18.45 1.60
N VAL A 320 3.53 19.63 0.97
CA VAL A 320 3.67 19.80 -0.48
C VAL A 320 5.11 19.51 -0.93
N GLU A 321 6.09 20.02 -0.20
CA GLU A 321 7.51 19.82 -0.51
C GLU A 321 7.94 18.37 -0.33
N SER A 322 7.33 17.65 0.62
CA SER A 322 7.56 16.21 0.81
C SER A 322 7.09 15.43 -0.42
N VAL A 323 5.89 15.72 -0.93
CA VAL A 323 5.38 15.11 -2.18
C VAL A 323 6.27 15.45 -3.37
N ALA A 324 6.61 16.73 -3.54
CA ALA A 324 7.45 17.19 -4.65
C ALA A 324 8.86 16.58 -4.59
N THR A 325 9.41 16.39 -3.39
CA THR A 325 10.73 15.78 -3.21
C THR A 325 10.70 14.29 -3.51
N MET A 326 9.68 13.57 -3.01
CA MET A 326 9.44 12.17 -3.35
C MET A 326 9.32 11.98 -4.87
N ALA A 327 8.57 12.86 -5.55
CA ALA A 327 8.42 12.82 -7.01
C ALA A 327 9.75 13.04 -7.73
N ARG A 328 10.54 14.05 -7.34
CA ARG A 328 11.86 14.31 -7.96
C ARG A 328 12.83 13.15 -7.78
N ILE A 329 12.86 12.51 -6.61
CA ILE A 329 13.73 11.34 -6.36
C ILE A 329 13.31 10.18 -7.25
N ALA A 330 12.01 9.88 -7.31
CA ALA A 330 11.48 8.80 -8.16
C ALA A 330 11.80 9.05 -9.64
N GLU A 331 11.48 10.22 -10.17
CA GLU A 331 11.76 10.58 -11.56
C GLU A 331 13.26 10.52 -11.88
N LYS A 332 14.13 11.00 -10.97
CA LYS A 332 15.57 10.94 -11.18
C LYS A 332 16.05 9.49 -11.21
N THR A 333 15.57 8.65 -10.31
CA THR A 333 15.95 7.23 -10.22
C THR A 333 15.46 6.45 -11.43
N GLU A 334 14.27 6.75 -11.92
CA GLU A 334 13.70 6.12 -13.12
C GLU A 334 14.53 6.36 -14.40
N THR A 335 15.37 7.42 -14.43
CA THR A 335 16.26 7.69 -15.59
C THR A 335 17.39 6.67 -15.74
N ILE A 336 17.75 5.95 -14.67
CA ILE A 336 18.83 4.96 -14.66
C ILE A 336 18.33 3.52 -14.65
N LEU A 337 17.01 3.29 -14.73
CA LEU A 337 16.46 1.95 -14.78
C LEU A 337 16.91 1.22 -16.05
N PRO A 338 17.46 -0.01 -15.94
CA PRO A 338 17.92 -0.78 -17.09
C PRO A 338 16.72 -1.47 -17.78
N TYR A 339 15.86 -0.68 -18.42
CA TYR A 339 14.57 -1.14 -18.96
C TYR A 339 14.67 -2.40 -19.83
N ARG A 340 15.63 -2.44 -20.78
CA ARG A 340 15.82 -3.59 -21.67
C ARG A 340 16.32 -4.83 -20.93
N GLU A 341 17.35 -4.69 -20.10
CA GLU A 341 17.92 -5.81 -19.34
C GLU A 341 16.91 -6.37 -18.33
N SER A 342 16.20 -5.49 -17.62
CA SER A 342 15.14 -5.90 -16.68
C SER A 342 14.00 -6.62 -17.39
N PHE A 343 13.60 -6.15 -18.58
CA PHE A 343 12.59 -6.82 -19.40
C PHE A 343 13.03 -8.22 -19.82
N GLU A 344 14.25 -8.38 -20.35
CA GLU A 344 14.81 -9.67 -20.77
C GLU A 344 14.93 -10.67 -19.60
N GLN A 345 15.28 -10.19 -18.40
CA GLN A 345 15.29 -11.02 -17.19
C GLN A 345 13.88 -11.47 -16.81
N LYS A 346 12.89 -10.59 -16.86
CA LYS A 346 11.50 -10.90 -16.49
C LYS A 346 10.85 -11.91 -17.42
N ILE A 347 11.11 -11.84 -18.73
CA ILE A 347 10.60 -12.83 -19.70
C ILE A 347 10.97 -14.26 -19.28
N ARG A 348 12.19 -14.46 -18.78
CA ARG A 348 12.69 -15.79 -18.38
C ARG A 348 12.04 -16.35 -17.11
N LEU A 349 11.41 -15.50 -16.31
CA LEU A 349 10.82 -15.88 -15.01
C LEU A 349 9.34 -16.27 -15.11
N HIS A 350 8.65 -15.94 -16.20
CA HIS A 350 7.21 -16.12 -16.31
C HIS A 350 6.79 -17.33 -17.14
N PRO A 351 5.77 -18.09 -16.70
CA PRO A 351 5.21 -19.17 -17.49
C PRO A 351 4.56 -18.63 -18.77
N THR A 352 4.64 -19.39 -19.86
CA THR A 352 4.13 -18.96 -21.15
C THR A 352 2.62 -19.20 -21.25
N ASN A 353 1.82 -18.14 -21.20
CA ASN A 353 0.41 -18.14 -21.59
C ASN A 353 0.12 -16.97 -22.53
N VAL A 354 -1.07 -16.91 -23.12
CA VAL A 354 -1.45 -15.88 -24.12
C VAL A 354 -1.26 -14.47 -23.57
N THR A 355 -1.75 -14.20 -22.36
CA THR A 355 -1.63 -12.90 -21.69
C THR A 355 -0.17 -12.49 -21.51
N GLU A 356 0.68 -13.42 -21.08
CA GLU A 356 2.12 -13.18 -20.89
C GLU A 356 2.81 -12.90 -22.22
N VAL A 357 2.56 -13.71 -23.25
CA VAL A 357 3.16 -13.53 -24.58
C VAL A 357 2.76 -12.20 -25.21
N ILE A 358 1.49 -11.80 -25.11
CA ILE A 358 1.04 -10.51 -25.65
C ILE A 358 1.64 -9.35 -24.84
N SER A 359 1.64 -9.42 -23.51
CA SER A 359 2.22 -8.36 -22.67
C SER A 359 3.72 -8.20 -22.93
N GLN A 360 4.45 -9.31 -23.11
CA GLN A 360 5.85 -9.31 -23.50
C GLN A 360 6.04 -8.69 -24.89
N SER A 361 5.22 -9.08 -25.87
CA SER A 361 5.30 -8.56 -27.24
C SER A 361 5.07 -7.05 -27.29
N VAL A 362 4.09 -6.56 -26.52
CA VAL A 362 3.77 -5.12 -26.39
C VAL A 362 4.93 -4.35 -25.79
N VAL A 363 5.52 -4.84 -24.69
CA VAL A 363 6.64 -4.14 -24.05
C VAL A 363 7.91 -4.23 -24.89
N GLY A 364 8.21 -5.39 -25.48
CA GLY A 364 9.34 -5.57 -26.39
C GLY A 364 9.25 -4.60 -27.58
N ALA A 365 8.11 -4.57 -28.27
CA ALA A 365 7.89 -3.61 -29.35
C ALA A 365 7.97 -2.15 -28.89
N SER A 366 7.55 -1.83 -27.67
CA SER A 366 7.69 -0.47 -27.12
C SER A 366 9.15 -0.05 -26.89
N LEU A 367 10.04 -1.01 -26.64
CA LEU A 367 11.48 -0.76 -26.48
C LEU A 367 12.21 -0.62 -27.82
N ASP A 368 11.65 -1.13 -28.90
CA ASP A 368 12.21 -1.05 -30.25
C ASP A 368 11.69 0.16 -31.02
N LEU A 369 10.38 0.43 -30.92
CA LEU A 369 9.70 1.49 -31.68
C LEU A 369 9.65 2.83 -30.96
N GLU A 370 9.91 2.84 -29.64
CA GLU A 370 9.80 4.02 -28.76
C GLU A 370 8.52 4.85 -29.00
N PRO A 371 7.32 4.24 -28.96
CA PRO A 371 6.07 4.96 -29.16
C PRO A 371 5.86 6.01 -28.06
N LYS A 372 4.87 6.90 -28.24
CA LYS A 372 4.51 7.85 -27.19
C LYS A 372 4.04 7.15 -25.92
N ALA A 373 3.23 6.11 -26.06
CA ALA A 373 2.62 5.37 -24.96
C ALA A 373 2.19 3.96 -25.40
N ILE A 374 1.88 3.13 -24.39
CA ILE A 374 1.08 1.92 -24.56
C ILE A 374 -0.35 2.24 -24.12
N LEU A 375 -1.35 1.99 -24.96
CA LEU A 375 -2.76 2.19 -24.65
C LEU A 375 -3.40 0.85 -24.27
N THR A 376 -4.07 0.78 -23.12
CA THR A 376 -4.73 -0.44 -22.64
C THR A 376 -6.20 -0.20 -22.33
N PRO A 377 -7.12 -0.36 -23.29
CA PRO A 377 -8.55 -0.47 -23.00
C PRO A 377 -8.79 -1.65 -22.06
N THR A 378 -9.51 -1.43 -20.96
CA THR A 378 -9.64 -2.44 -19.90
C THR A 378 -10.92 -2.31 -19.08
N GLU A 379 -11.53 -3.46 -18.78
CA GLU A 379 -12.74 -3.54 -17.94
C GLU A 379 -12.43 -3.67 -16.43
N SER A 380 -11.34 -4.34 -16.06
CA SER A 380 -10.97 -4.62 -14.64
C SER A 380 -9.56 -4.14 -14.26
N GLY A 381 -8.89 -3.44 -15.18
CA GLY A 381 -7.49 -3.03 -15.05
C GLY A 381 -6.46 -4.15 -15.28
N PHE A 382 -6.90 -5.38 -15.57
CA PHE A 382 -6.01 -6.54 -15.69
C PHE A 382 -4.92 -6.36 -16.75
N THR A 383 -5.28 -5.96 -17.98
CA THR A 383 -4.32 -5.73 -19.07
C THR A 383 -3.27 -4.68 -18.69
N ALA A 384 -3.68 -3.58 -18.07
CA ALA A 384 -2.77 -2.53 -17.63
C ALA A 384 -1.74 -3.05 -16.60
N ARG A 385 -2.18 -3.90 -15.66
CA ARG A 385 -1.28 -4.55 -14.69
C ARG A 385 -0.31 -5.52 -15.35
N MET A 386 -0.79 -6.34 -16.28
CA MET A 386 0.05 -7.33 -16.97
C MET A 386 1.13 -6.65 -17.83
N VAL A 387 0.80 -5.56 -18.51
CA VAL A 387 1.79 -4.74 -19.23
C VAL A 387 2.75 -4.05 -18.25
N SER A 388 2.22 -3.43 -17.18
CA SER A 388 3.03 -2.73 -16.17
C SER A 388 4.04 -3.63 -15.46
N LYS A 389 3.71 -4.91 -15.26
CA LYS A 389 4.60 -5.94 -14.70
C LYS A 389 5.96 -5.99 -15.38
N TYR A 390 5.98 -5.81 -16.70
CA TYR A 390 7.18 -5.81 -17.53
C TYR A 390 7.92 -4.47 -17.57
N ARG A 391 7.41 -3.45 -16.87
CA ARG A 391 8.04 -2.12 -16.65
C ARG A 391 8.48 -1.43 -17.95
N PRO A 392 7.56 -1.13 -18.89
CA PRO A 392 7.91 -0.41 -20.11
C PRO A 392 8.47 0.99 -19.81
N LYS A 393 9.40 1.46 -20.65
CA LYS A 393 9.97 2.82 -20.59
C LYS A 393 8.89 3.89 -20.86
N VAL A 394 7.98 3.63 -21.78
CA VAL A 394 6.88 4.51 -22.17
C VAL A 394 5.71 4.43 -21.17
N PRO A 395 4.89 5.48 -20.99
CA PRO A 395 3.74 5.43 -20.10
C PRO A 395 2.68 4.44 -20.59
N ILE A 396 1.88 3.92 -19.67
CA ILE A 396 0.71 3.09 -19.98
C ILE A 396 -0.52 3.95 -19.74
N ILE A 397 -1.37 4.11 -20.75
CA ILE A 397 -2.64 4.83 -20.64
C ILE A 397 -3.74 3.78 -20.58
N ALA A 398 -4.35 3.61 -19.40
CA ALA A 398 -5.39 2.64 -19.17
C ALA A 398 -6.76 3.30 -19.33
N VAL A 399 -7.47 2.93 -20.38
CA VAL A 399 -8.80 3.48 -20.66
C VAL A 399 -9.86 2.51 -20.12
N THR A 400 -10.73 3.00 -19.24
CA THR A 400 -11.82 2.21 -18.65
C THR A 400 -13.11 3.02 -18.66
N THR A 401 -14.23 2.34 -18.91
CA THR A 401 -15.57 2.92 -18.79
C THR A 401 -16.09 2.86 -17.35
N ASN A 402 -15.48 2.01 -16.53
CA ASN A 402 -15.82 1.81 -15.14
C ASN A 402 -14.94 2.67 -14.23
N GLU A 403 -15.53 3.70 -13.61
CA GLU A 403 -14.82 4.61 -12.69
C GLU A 403 -14.27 3.89 -11.45
N SER A 404 -14.93 2.82 -10.98
CA SER A 404 -14.46 2.06 -9.80
C SER A 404 -13.13 1.35 -10.03
N VAL A 405 -12.75 1.14 -11.30
CA VAL A 405 -11.48 0.50 -11.68
C VAL A 405 -10.35 1.51 -11.73
N MET A 406 -10.66 2.79 -11.95
CA MET A 406 -9.65 3.85 -12.04
C MET A 406 -8.84 3.97 -10.75
N GLY A 407 -9.49 3.84 -9.59
CA GLY A 407 -8.82 3.94 -8.30
C GLY A 407 -7.74 2.88 -8.09
N GLY A 408 -8.01 1.62 -8.43
CA GLY A 408 -7.01 0.56 -8.39
C GLY A 408 -5.83 0.81 -9.35
N LEU A 409 -6.08 1.44 -10.50
CA LEU A 409 -5.04 1.77 -11.48
C LEU A 409 -4.12 2.91 -11.02
N CYS A 410 -4.57 3.78 -10.11
CA CYS A 410 -3.72 4.84 -9.54
C CYS A 410 -2.54 4.31 -8.71
N LEU A 411 -2.55 3.03 -8.31
CA LEU A 411 -1.42 2.36 -7.65
C LEU A 411 -0.49 1.61 -8.60
N VAL A 412 -0.90 1.36 -9.85
CA VAL A 412 -0.13 0.49 -10.75
C VAL A 412 1.00 1.29 -11.39
N TRP A 413 2.23 0.79 -11.31
CA TRP A 413 3.42 1.48 -11.81
C TRP A 413 3.26 1.91 -13.27
N GLY A 414 3.58 3.17 -13.58
CA GLY A 414 3.59 3.69 -14.96
C GLY A 414 2.22 3.86 -15.63
N VAL A 415 1.12 3.52 -14.94
CA VAL A 415 -0.24 3.58 -15.50
C VAL A 415 -0.91 4.94 -15.24
N ILE A 416 -1.57 5.49 -16.25
CA ILE A 416 -2.38 6.70 -16.19
C ILE A 416 -3.82 6.30 -16.50
N PRO A 417 -4.73 6.31 -15.53
CA PRO A 417 -6.12 5.99 -15.78
C PRO A 417 -6.82 7.13 -16.53
N VAL A 418 -7.57 6.77 -17.57
CA VAL A 418 -8.40 7.69 -18.36
C VAL A 418 -9.81 7.11 -18.43
N LYS A 419 -10.81 7.97 -18.19
CA LYS A 419 -12.21 7.60 -18.36
C LYS A 419 -12.53 7.51 -19.85
N GLY A 420 -12.96 6.35 -20.29
CA GLY A 420 -13.39 6.07 -21.66
C GLY A 420 -14.91 6.10 -21.82
N GLU A 421 -15.35 5.87 -23.06
CA GLU A 421 -16.76 5.73 -23.42
C GLU A 421 -17.07 4.27 -23.83
N PRO A 422 -18.28 3.75 -23.54
CA PRO A 422 -18.67 2.39 -23.93
C PRO A 422 -18.64 2.20 -25.44
N ALA A 423 -18.16 1.04 -25.88
CA ALA A 423 -18.13 0.66 -27.28
C ALA A 423 -18.57 -0.81 -27.46
N PRO A 424 -19.46 -1.10 -28.43
CA PRO A 424 -20.01 -2.44 -28.66
C PRO A 424 -19.08 -3.37 -29.44
N THR A 425 -18.16 -2.84 -30.24
CA THR A 425 -17.25 -3.62 -31.09
C THR A 425 -15.79 -3.37 -30.74
N THR A 426 -14.89 -4.27 -31.16
CA THR A 426 -13.44 -4.11 -30.93
C THR A 426 -12.90 -2.87 -31.62
N ASP A 427 -13.29 -2.61 -32.87
CA ASP A 427 -12.80 -1.45 -33.62
C ASP A 427 -13.30 -0.14 -33.00
N GLU A 428 -14.57 -0.06 -32.61
CA GLU A 428 -15.13 1.12 -31.92
C GLU A 428 -14.47 1.33 -30.55
N MET A 429 -14.15 0.26 -29.82
CA MET A 429 -13.44 0.35 -28.54
C MET A 429 -12.03 0.93 -28.74
N LEU A 430 -11.32 0.50 -29.77
CA LEU A 430 -9.98 1.02 -30.07
C LEU A 430 -10.04 2.51 -30.43
N GLU A 431 -10.97 2.90 -31.31
CA GLU A 431 -11.15 4.29 -31.73
C GLU A 431 -11.57 5.20 -30.57
N SER A 432 -12.61 4.81 -29.82
CA SER A 432 -13.08 5.55 -28.64
C SER A 432 -12.00 5.68 -27.56
N SER A 433 -11.18 4.65 -27.35
CA SER A 433 -10.09 4.70 -26.38
C SER A 433 -9.00 5.69 -26.78
N LEU A 434 -8.65 5.74 -28.07
CA LEU A 434 -7.70 6.72 -28.59
C LEU A 434 -8.24 8.14 -28.47
N GLN A 435 -9.50 8.36 -28.84
CA GLN A 435 -10.16 9.67 -28.71
C GLN A 435 -10.23 10.12 -27.25
N SER A 436 -10.56 9.21 -26.33
CA SER A 436 -10.59 9.51 -24.89
C SER A 436 -9.21 9.89 -24.35
N ALA A 437 -8.16 9.18 -24.78
CA ALA A 437 -6.78 9.50 -24.41
C ALA A 437 -6.34 10.87 -24.95
N VAL A 438 -6.69 11.22 -26.19
CA VAL A 438 -6.43 12.56 -26.76
C VAL A 438 -7.23 13.65 -26.01
N LYS A 439 -8.53 13.44 -25.79
CA LYS A 439 -9.41 14.38 -25.05
C LYS A 439 -8.94 14.65 -23.63
N SER A 440 -8.34 13.65 -22.98
CA SER A 440 -7.75 13.80 -21.64
C SER A 440 -6.40 14.54 -21.61
N GLY A 441 -5.79 14.78 -22.79
CA GLY A 441 -4.43 15.33 -22.91
C GLY A 441 -3.32 14.32 -22.65
N ALA A 442 -3.64 13.04 -22.41
CA ALA A 442 -2.67 11.98 -22.23
C ALA A 442 -1.93 11.62 -23.53
N LEU A 443 -2.57 11.86 -24.69
CA LEU A 443 -1.99 11.78 -26.03
C LEU A 443 -2.25 13.07 -26.80
N SER A 444 -1.41 13.33 -27.80
CA SER A 444 -1.65 14.33 -28.83
C SER A 444 -2.02 13.65 -30.16
N PRO A 445 -2.78 14.31 -31.05
CA PRO A 445 -3.01 13.81 -32.40
C PRO A 445 -1.72 13.45 -33.14
N GLY A 446 -1.70 12.30 -33.82
CA GLY A 446 -0.52 11.78 -34.53
C GLY A 446 0.53 11.08 -33.66
N ASP A 447 0.37 11.03 -32.33
CA ASP A 447 1.25 10.24 -31.47
C ASP A 447 1.15 8.74 -31.81
N ALA A 448 2.28 8.10 -32.11
CA ALA A 448 2.33 6.65 -32.31
C ALA A 448 2.14 5.90 -30.98
N VAL A 449 1.27 4.89 -30.97
CA VAL A 449 0.96 4.09 -29.78
C VAL A 449 0.88 2.60 -30.09
N ILE A 450 1.19 1.79 -29.08
CA ILE A 450 0.93 0.35 -29.10
C ILE A 450 -0.30 0.09 -28.24
N VAL A 451 -1.34 -0.47 -28.84
CA VAL A 451 -2.58 -0.81 -28.14
C VAL A 451 -2.55 -2.28 -27.74
N SER A 452 -2.95 -2.58 -26.50
CA SER A 452 -3.17 -3.95 -26.04
C SER A 452 -4.50 -4.08 -25.32
N ALA A 453 -5.29 -5.09 -25.67
CA ALA A 453 -6.63 -5.30 -25.14
C ALA A 453 -6.98 -6.78 -25.00
N GLY A 454 -8.07 -7.05 -24.29
CA GLY A 454 -8.75 -8.33 -24.26
C GLY A 454 -9.98 -8.31 -25.15
N VAL A 455 -10.11 -9.29 -26.04
CA VAL A 455 -11.32 -9.50 -26.86
C VAL A 455 -11.96 -10.86 -26.56
N PRO A 456 -13.30 -10.97 -26.54
CA PRO A 456 -14.30 -9.95 -26.90
C PRO A 456 -14.46 -8.84 -25.85
N VAL A 457 -14.86 -7.65 -26.32
CA VAL A 457 -15.07 -6.43 -25.49
C VAL A 457 -16.10 -6.71 -24.39
N GLY A 458 -15.93 -6.11 -23.21
CA GLY A 458 -16.84 -6.26 -22.08
C GLY A 458 -16.63 -7.54 -21.25
N ARG A 459 -15.66 -8.40 -21.58
CA ARG A 459 -15.26 -9.54 -20.74
C ARG A 459 -13.87 -9.32 -20.12
N SER A 460 -13.78 -9.53 -18.81
CA SER A 460 -12.50 -9.50 -18.08
C SER A 460 -11.74 -10.83 -18.21
N GLY A 461 -10.41 -10.78 -18.04
CA GLY A 461 -9.59 -11.95 -17.73
C GLY A 461 -8.64 -12.44 -18.83
N ALA A 462 -8.63 -11.83 -20.01
CA ALA A 462 -7.67 -12.16 -21.07
C ALA A 462 -7.07 -10.91 -21.70
N THR A 463 -5.79 -10.98 -22.08
CA THR A 463 -5.12 -10.00 -22.93
C THR A 463 -4.58 -10.75 -24.15
N ASN A 464 -5.19 -10.54 -25.31
CA ASN A 464 -4.96 -11.38 -26.50
C ASN A 464 -4.81 -10.58 -27.81
N LEU A 465 -4.84 -9.25 -27.74
CA LEU A 465 -4.71 -8.37 -28.89
C LEU A 465 -3.54 -7.39 -28.71
N MET A 466 -2.79 -7.17 -29.78
CA MET A 466 -1.81 -6.09 -29.93
C MET A 466 -2.02 -5.41 -31.29
N LYS A 467 -2.04 -4.08 -31.32
CA LYS A 467 -2.13 -3.27 -32.55
C LYS A 467 -1.22 -2.05 -32.44
N ILE A 468 -0.56 -1.67 -33.53
CA ILE A 468 0.27 -0.45 -33.58
C ILE A 468 -0.48 0.54 -34.46
N VAL A 469 -0.71 1.75 -33.95
CA VAL A 469 -1.54 2.77 -34.60
C VAL A 469 -1.04 4.18 -34.23
N GLU A 470 -1.53 5.17 -34.94
CA GLU A 470 -1.36 6.58 -34.57
C GLU A 470 -2.65 7.11 -33.93
N ALA A 471 -2.51 8.04 -32.99
CA ALA A 471 -3.64 8.73 -32.39
C ALA A 471 -4.39 9.56 -33.46
N PRO A 472 -5.74 9.55 -33.45
CA PRO A 472 -6.54 10.25 -34.45
C PRO A 472 -6.30 11.76 -34.41
N ALA A 473 -6.50 12.40 -35.57
CA ALA A 473 -6.36 13.84 -35.80
C ALA A 473 -7.31 14.68 -34.94
#